data_AF-G8BU54-F1
#
_entry.id   AF-G8BU54-F1
#
_cell.length_a   1.000
_cell.length_b   1.000
_cell.length_c   1.000
_cell.angle_alpha   90.00
_cell.angle_beta   90.00
_cell.angle_gamma   90.00
#
_symmetry.space_group_name_H-M   'P 1'
#
loop_
_entity.id
_entity.type
_entity.pdbx_description
1 polymer ?
#
loop_
_entity_poly.entity_id
_entity_poly.type
_entity_poly.pdbx_seq_one_letter_code
_entity_poly.pdbx_strand_id
1 'polypeptide(L)'
;MSDMKLVQEMTTSLRNNKAQLDMVNQQISHLDRQGQIAQLTADELGSYPNNEVWRSCGKAFILQSKDKYVTDLKHDENVINEQKKR
;
A
#
# COMPACT_ATOMS: atom_id res chain seq x y z
N MET A 1 23.81 6.01 -40.95
CA MET A 1 22.67 6.78 -40.39
C MET A 1 21.68 5.93 -39.60
N SER A 2 21.70 4.60 -39.72
CA SER A 2 20.83 3.66 -39.00
C SER A 2 21.16 3.51 -37.50
N ASP A 3 22.44 3.47 -37.12
CA ASP A 3 22.84 3.24 -35.71
C ASP A 3 22.45 4.38 -34.75
N MET A 4 22.54 5.64 -35.18
CA MET A 4 22.12 6.76 -34.33
C MET A 4 20.62 6.74 -34.02
N LYS A 5 19.80 6.23 -34.95
CA LYS A 5 18.35 6.14 -34.78
C LYS A 5 17.99 5.04 -33.78
N LEU A 6 18.67 3.89 -33.85
CA LEU A 6 18.55 2.81 -32.89
C LEU A 6 18.98 3.25 -31.47
N VAL A 7 20.09 3.97 -31.35
CA VAL A 7 20.56 4.50 -30.06
C VAL A 7 19.57 5.50 -29.45
N GLN A 8 18.94 6.35 -30.26
CA GLN A 8 17.88 7.26 -29.81
C GLN A 8 16.63 6.52 -29.33
N GLU A 9 16.19 5.48 -30.04
CA GLU A 9 15.05 4.66 -29.65
C GLU A 9 15.34 3.88 -28.36
N MET A 10 16.53 3.30 -28.22
CA MET A 10 16.98 2.65 -26.98
C MET A 10 17.06 3.63 -25.81
N THR A 11 17.58 4.84 -26.03
CA THR A 11 17.65 5.88 -24.98
C THR A 11 16.26 6.31 -24.53
N THR A 12 15.32 6.41 -25.47
CA THR A 12 13.92 6.76 -25.18
C THR A 12 13.23 5.64 -24.39
N SER A 13 13.43 4.39 -24.80
CA SER A 13 12.94 3.21 -24.07
C SER A 13 13.52 3.14 -22.65
N LEU A 14 14.82 3.39 -22.48
CA LEU A 14 15.48 3.43 -21.17
C LEU A 14 14.88 4.50 -20.26
N ARG A 15 14.61 5.71 -20.78
CA ARG A 15 13.97 6.78 -19.99
C ARG A 15 12.55 6.41 -19.59
N ASN A 16 11.79 5.80 -20.49
CA ASN A 16 10.42 5.36 -20.20
C ASN A 16 10.41 4.26 -19.14
N ASN A 17 11.30 3.27 -19.26
CA ASN A 17 11.44 2.21 -18.26
C ASN A 17 11.86 2.77 -16.90
N LYS A 18 12.78 3.74 -16.87
CA LYS A 18 13.15 4.43 -15.63
C LYS A 18 11.95 5.14 -15.00
N ALA A 19 11.16 5.88 -15.78
CA ALA A 19 9.99 6.58 -15.27
C ALA A 19 8.91 5.62 -14.72
N GLN A 20 8.69 4.49 -15.40
CA GLN A 20 7.80 3.43 -14.90
C GLN A 20 8.32 2.83 -13.60
N LEU A 21 9.63 2.57 -13.51
CA LEU A 21 10.26 2.02 -12.31
C LEU A 21 10.19 3.00 -11.14
N ASP A 22 10.42 4.29 -11.38
CA ASP A 22 10.31 5.34 -10.37
C ASP A 22 8.84 5.46 -9.87
N MET A 23 7.84 5.31 -10.76
CA MET A 23 6.42 5.27 -10.38
C MET A 23 6.09 4.05 -9.51
N VAL A 24 6.53 2.84 -9.91
CA VAL A 24 6.30 1.61 -9.16
C VAL A 24 6.96 1.68 -7.77
N ASN A 25 8.17 2.23 -7.68
CA ASN A 25 8.83 2.44 -6.40
C ASN A 25 8.04 3.36 -5.46
N GLN A 26 7.43 4.43 -5.99
CA GLN A 26 6.56 5.30 -5.20
C GLN A 26 5.29 4.56 -4.72
N GLN A 27 4.70 3.72 -5.57
CA GLN A 27 3.54 2.90 -5.21
C GLN A 27 3.90 1.90 -4.09
N ILE A 28 5.05 1.22 -4.20
CA ILE A 28 5.56 0.31 -3.16
C ILE A 28 5.75 1.06 -1.84
N SER A 29 6.40 2.23 -1.87
CA SER A 29 6.61 3.04 -0.67
C SER A 29 5.29 3.48 -0.01
N HIS A 30 4.26 3.79 -0.80
CA HIS A 30 2.94 4.10 -0.29
C HIS A 30 2.28 2.90 0.40
N LEU A 31 2.35 1.72 -0.23
CA LEU A 31 1.85 0.46 0.34
C LEU A 31 2.60 0.05 1.61
N ASP A 32 3.92 0.25 1.68
CA ASP A 32 4.72 0.03 2.90
C ASP A 32 4.23 0.91 4.05
N ARG A 33 4.04 2.20 3.80
CA ARG A 33 3.54 3.13 4.81
C ARG A 33 2.13 2.77 5.27
N GLN A 34 1.24 2.35 4.36
CA GLN A 34 -0.10 1.89 4.72
C GLN A 34 -0.06 0.66 5.62
N GLY A 35 0.79 -0.33 5.30
CA GLY A 35 0.99 -1.51 6.15
C GLY A 35 1.51 -1.16 7.55
N GLN A 36 2.48 -0.25 7.65
CA GLN A 36 2.99 0.20 8.95
C GLN A 36 1.90 0.88 9.81
N ILE A 37 1.05 1.71 9.20
CA ILE A 37 -0.07 2.35 9.90
C ILE A 37 -1.08 1.30 10.36
N ALA A 38 -1.42 0.33 9.51
CA ALA A 38 -2.35 -0.74 9.87
C ALA A 38 -1.82 -1.58 11.05
N GLN A 39 -0.54 -1.94 11.02
CA GLN A 39 0.13 -2.69 12.10
C GLN A 39 0.11 -1.90 13.42
N LEU A 40 0.55 -0.63 13.38
CA LEU A 40 0.56 0.23 14.56
C LEU A 40 -0.86 0.43 15.13
N THR A 41 -1.84 0.60 14.25
CA THR A 41 -3.25 0.74 14.63
C THR A 41 -3.76 -0.53 15.32
N ALA A 42 -3.39 -1.72 14.82
CA ALA A 42 -3.75 -3.00 15.44
C ALA A 42 -3.12 -3.17 16.83
N ASP A 43 -1.86 -2.77 17.00
CA ASP A 43 -1.15 -2.82 18.28
C ASP A 43 -1.75 -1.84 19.30
N GLU A 44 -2.11 -0.62 18.86
CA GLU A 44 -2.81 0.36 19.69
C GLU A 44 -4.20 -0.12 20.09
N LEU A 45 -4.98 -0.64 19.14
CA LEU A 45 -6.30 -1.23 19.39
C LEU A 45 -6.22 -2.30 20.47
N GLY A 46 -5.20 -3.16 20.42
CA GLY A 46 -4.93 -4.19 21.41
C GLY A 46 -4.85 -3.67 22.85
N SER A 47 -4.26 -2.49 23.04
CA SER A 47 -4.01 -1.88 24.35
C SER A 47 -5.24 -1.24 25.01
N TYR A 48 -6.31 -0.98 24.26
CA TYR A 48 -7.53 -0.39 24.81
C TYR A 48 -8.47 -1.43 25.43
N PRO A 49 -9.08 -1.17 26.60
CA PRO A 49 -9.97 -2.10 27.29
C PRO A 49 -11.39 -2.16 26.70
N ASN A 50 -11.68 -1.42 25.63
CA ASN A 50 -13.01 -1.36 25.02
C ASN A 50 -13.23 -2.50 24.02
N ASN A 51 -14.41 -3.13 24.08
CA ASN A 51 -14.80 -4.20 23.17
C ASN A 51 -15.32 -3.71 21.81
N GLU A 52 -15.77 -2.47 21.74
CA GLU A 52 -16.32 -1.84 20.54
C GLU A 52 -15.49 -0.63 20.13
N VAL A 53 -15.29 -0.49 18.82
CA VAL A 53 -14.42 0.52 18.21
C VAL A 53 -15.14 1.18 17.05
N TRP A 54 -14.92 2.48 16.89
CA TRP A 54 -15.46 3.24 15.78
C TRP A 54 -14.48 3.24 14.62
N ARG A 55 -14.83 2.53 13.54
CA ARG A 55 -14.05 2.53 12.31
C ARG A 55 -14.48 3.71 11.44
N SER A 56 -13.55 4.56 11.04
CA SER A 56 -13.80 5.60 10.04
C SER A 56 -13.80 5.02 8.62
N CYS A 57 -14.86 5.26 7.86
CA CYS A 57 -14.99 4.92 6.44
C CYS A 57 -15.17 6.20 5.61
N GLY A 58 -14.26 7.17 5.76
CA GLY A 58 -14.36 8.49 5.14
C GLY A 58 -15.07 9.49 6.05
N LYS A 59 -16.27 9.93 5.68
CA LYS A 59 -17.08 10.88 6.49
C LYS A 59 -18.01 10.20 7.50
N ALA A 60 -18.10 8.87 7.47
CA ALA A 60 -18.96 8.08 8.34
C ALA A 60 -18.13 7.23 9.29
N PHE A 61 -18.68 6.96 10.48
CA PHE A 61 -18.12 6.07 11.48
C PHE A 61 -19.06 4.90 11.69
N ILE A 62 -18.51 3.69 11.69
CA ILE A 62 -19.24 2.45 11.90
C ILE A 62 -18.78 1.85 13.22
N LEU A 63 -19.73 1.52 14.10
CA LEU A 63 -19.45 0.78 15.33
C LEU A 63 -19.21 -0.69 14.96
N GLN A 64 -18.06 -1.21 15.35
CA GLN A 64 -17.66 -2.58 15.07
C GLN A 64 -16.96 -3.17 16.30
N SER A 65 -17.06 -4.48 16.48
CA SER A 65 -16.28 -5.15 17.52
C SER A 65 -14.78 -5.07 17.22
N LYS A 66 -13.99 -4.89 18.28
CA LYS A 66 -12.52 -4.81 18.21
C LYS A 66 -11.92 -6.02 17.49
N ASP A 67 -12.34 -7.23 17.84
CA ASP A 67 -11.81 -8.46 17.23
C ASP A 67 -12.08 -8.55 15.73
N LYS A 68 -13.27 -8.12 15.30
CA LYS A 68 -13.63 -8.08 13.89
C LYS A 68 -12.80 -7.03 13.17
N TYR A 69 -12.57 -5.87 13.77
CA TYR A 69 -11.74 -4.82 13.17
C TYR A 69 -10.26 -5.24 13.05
N VAL A 70 -9.70 -5.92 14.05
CA VAL A 70 -8.35 -6.48 13.99
C VAL A 70 -8.24 -7.58 12.92
N THR A 71 -9.28 -8.40 12.76
CA THR A 71 -9.33 -9.43 11.71
C THR A 71 -9.37 -8.79 10.32
N ASP A 72 -10.18 -7.75 10.14
CA ASP A 72 -10.25 -6.99 8.89
C ASP A 72 -8.91 -6.31 8.57
N LEU A 73 -8.25 -5.69 9.57
CA LEU A 73 -6.92 -5.09 9.43
C LEU A 73 -5.86 -6.12 8.96
N LYS A 74 -5.88 -7.33 9.52
CA LYS A 74 -4.98 -8.43 9.11
C LYS A 74 -5.30 -8.93 7.70
N HIS A 75 -6.57 -8.96 7.31
CA HIS A 75 -6.95 -9.30 5.95
C HIS A 75 -6.43 -8.25 4.96
N ASP A 76 -6.62 -6.96 5.26
CA ASP A 76 -6.12 -5.84 4.45
C ASP A 76 -4.59 -5.89 4.33
N GLU A 77 -3.87 -6.20 5.41
CA GLU A 77 -2.41 -6.39 5.39
C GLU A 77 -1.99 -7.53 4.45
N ASN A 78 -2.68 -8.67 4.49
CA ASN A 78 -2.40 -9.79 3.60
C ASN A 78 -2.64 -9.43 2.13
N VAL A 79 -3.71 -8.72 1.83
CA VAL A 79 -4.00 -8.23 0.47
C VAL A 79 -2.91 -7.27 -0.01
N ILE A 80 -2.47 -6.34 0.84
CA ILE A 80 -1.36 -5.42 0.53
C ILE A 80 -0.06 -6.20 0.26
N ASN A 81 0.24 -7.23 1.05
CA ASN A 81 1.42 -8.07 0.87
C ASN A 81 1.37 -8.90 -0.43
N GLU A 82 0.19 -9.34 -0.85
CA GLU A 82 0.01 -9.96 -2.18
C GLU A 82 0.20 -8.94 -3.31
N GLN A 83 -0.29 -7.72 -3.15
CA GLN A 83 -0.12 -6.65 -4.14
C GLN A 83 1.35 -6.24 -4.31
N LYS A 84 2.15 -6.24 -3.24
CA LYS A 84 3.61 -5.99 -3.33
C LYS A 84 4.39 -7.06 -4.08
N LYS A 85 3.85 -8.29 -4.20
CA LYS A 85 4.51 -9.40 -4.91
C LYS A 85 4.25 -9.38 -6.42
N ARG A 86 3.24 -8.63 -6.88
CA ARG A 86 2.88 -8.51 -8.30
C ARG A 86 3.53 -7.29 -8.92
#